data_AF-A0A6H1MM40-F1
#
_entry.id   AF-A0A6H1MM40-F1
#
_cell.length_a   1.000
_cell.length_b   1.000
_cell.length_c   1.000
_cell.angle_alpha   90.00
_cell.angle_beta   90.00
_cell.angle_gamma   90.00
#
_symmetry.space_group_name_H-M   'P 1'
#
loop_
_entity.id
_entity.type
_entity.pdbx_description
1 polymer ?
#
loop_
_entity_poly.entity_id
_entity_poly.type
_entity_poly.pdbx_seq_one_letter_code
_entity_poly.pdbx_strand_id
1 'polypeptide(L)'
;MGLLDSFEAVVLVERHLFALIDNDPGNEEPFARIPGNSAFLVHEDSVVVASDLEDQLAKVRVEIWDSAPDGSVGDGFRAIGEVVSVSFESGRIQLVNLMREPAGDEYALTSPGPYRVRVWAGPQGEDAQEELEAYRLFERFVIQLSP
;
A
#
# COMPACT_ATOMS: atom_id res chain seq x y z
N MET A 1 6.73 -1.75 -21.64
CA MET A 1 6.49 -1.63 -20.20
C MET A 1 6.55 -0.16 -19.86
N GLY A 2 5.47 0.37 -19.33
CA GLY A 2 5.36 1.76 -18.93
C GLY A 2 4.48 1.90 -17.71
N LEU A 3 4.84 2.83 -16.84
CA LEU A 3 3.96 3.33 -15.81
C LEU A 3 2.78 4.02 -16.52
N LEU A 4 1.58 3.52 -16.28
CA LEU A 4 0.34 4.11 -16.81
C LEU A 4 -0.06 5.32 -15.97
N ASP A 5 -0.01 5.17 -14.65
CA ASP A 5 -0.39 6.21 -13.70
C ASP A 5 0.16 5.91 -12.30
N SER A 6 0.09 6.89 -11.40
CA SER A 6 0.44 6.73 -10.00
C SER A 6 -0.25 7.75 -9.11
N PHE A 7 -0.56 7.37 -7.87
CA PHE A 7 -1.01 8.31 -6.84
C PHE A 7 -0.26 8.10 -5.53
N GLU A 8 -0.25 9.12 -4.69
CA GLU A 8 0.42 9.10 -3.39
C GLU A 8 -0.55 9.52 -2.29
N ALA A 9 -0.44 8.87 -1.12
CA ALA A 9 -1.16 9.26 0.07
C ALA A 9 -0.29 9.09 1.33
N VAL A 10 -0.65 9.80 2.39
CA VAL A 10 -0.09 9.60 3.73
C VAL A 10 -1.12 8.85 4.56
N VAL A 11 -0.74 7.68 5.04
CA VAL A 11 -1.62 6.80 5.83
C VAL A 11 -1.15 6.82 7.28
N LEU A 12 -2.07 6.94 8.22
CA LEU A 12 -1.79 6.68 9.63
C LEU A 12 -1.65 5.17 9.82
N VAL A 13 -0.50 4.74 10.32
CA VAL A 13 -0.22 3.34 10.61
C VAL A 13 -0.56 3.08 12.07
N GLU A 14 -1.62 2.34 12.31
CA GLU A 14 -2.04 1.92 13.65
C GLU A 14 -1.73 0.43 13.80
N ARG A 15 -1.14 0.05 14.94
CA ARG A 15 -0.76 -1.36 15.22
C ARG A 15 0.04 -1.99 14.08
N HIS A 16 0.94 -1.23 13.46
CA HIS A 16 1.80 -1.64 12.35
C HIS A 16 1.09 -1.94 11.03
N LEU A 17 -0.16 -1.54 10.83
CA LEU A 17 -0.94 -1.96 9.65
C LEU A 17 -1.56 -0.80 8.88
N PHE A 18 -1.58 -0.96 7.57
CA PHE A 18 -2.46 -0.24 6.65
C PHE A 18 -2.83 -1.17 5.48
N ALA A 19 -3.81 -0.77 4.67
CA ALA A 19 -4.22 -1.56 3.52
C ALA A 19 -4.53 -0.72 2.29
N LEU A 20 -4.31 -1.32 1.11
CA LEU A 20 -4.94 -0.91 -0.14
C LEU A 20 -6.11 -1.87 -0.40
N ILE A 21 -7.33 -1.35 -0.49
CA ILE A 21 -8.55 -2.15 -0.59
C ILE A 21 -9.27 -1.91 -1.92
N ASP A 22 -10.05 -2.88 -2.38
CA ASP A 22 -11.17 -2.62 -3.27
C ASP A 22 -12.27 -1.91 -2.49
N ASN A 23 -12.67 -0.72 -2.91
CA ASN A 23 -13.72 0.07 -2.28
C ASN A 23 -15.12 -0.35 -2.76
N ASP A 24 -15.37 -1.66 -2.76
CA ASP A 24 -16.70 -2.22 -2.90
C ASP A 24 -17.41 -2.16 -1.53
N PRO A 25 -18.65 -1.65 -1.44
CA PRO A 25 -19.47 -1.76 -0.23
C PRO A 25 -19.62 -3.18 0.32
N GLY A 26 -19.43 -4.22 -0.51
CA GLY A 26 -19.39 -5.62 -0.10
C GLY A 26 -18.09 -6.07 0.57
N ASN A 27 -17.05 -5.24 0.60
CA ASN A 27 -15.80 -5.51 1.30
C ASN A 27 -15.98 -5.20 2.80
N GLU A 28 -16.19 -6.24 3.60
CA GLU A 28 -16.58 -6.07 5.01
C GLU A 28 -15.36 -5.98 5.95
N GLU A 29 -14.27 -6.73 5.73
CA GLU A 29 -13.19 -6.85 6.74
C GLU A 29 -11.77 -7.06 6.14
N PRO A 30 -11.12 -6.01 5.58
CA PRO A 30 -9.78 -6.12 4.98
C PRO A 30 -8.69 -6.61 5.94
N PHE A 31 -8.88 -6.37 7.25
CA PHE A 31 -7.94 -6.76 8.32
C PHE A 31 -8.34 -8.04 9.06
N ALA A 32 -9.32 -8.82 8.55
CA ALA A 32 -9.68 -10.13 9.13
C ALA A 32 -8.49 -11.10 9.18
N ARG A 33 -7.49 -10.88 8.31
CA ARG A 33 -6.18 -11.51 8.38
C ARG A 33 -5.08 -10.46 8.41
N ILE A 34 -4.16 -10.65 9.34
CA ILE A 34 -2.97 -9.81 9.48
C ILE A 34 -1.75 -10.56 8.91
N PRO A 35 -0.83 -9.85 8.23
CA PRO A 35 0.47 -10.42 7.88
C PRO A 35 1.18 -10.89 9.15
N GLY A 36 1.47 -12.20 9.24
CA GLY A 36 2.20 -12.78 10.38
C GLY A 36 3.70 -12.52 10.26
N ASN A 37 4.47 -13.54 9.84
CA ASN A 37 5.90 -13.38 9.52
C ASN A 37 6.15 -12.75 8.13
N SER A 38 5.09 -12.42 7.40
CA SER A 38 5.18 -11.78 6.09
C SER A 38 5.07 -10.27 6.25
N ALA A 39 5.87 -9.52 5.50
CA ALA A 39 5.83 -8.06 5.51
C ALA A 39 4.58 -7.48 4.82
N PHE A 40 3.85 -8.28 4.04
CA PHE A 40 2.52 -7.96 3.56
C PHE A 40 1.73 -9.24 3.27
N LEU A 41 0.41 -9.10 3.14
CA LEU A 41 -0.54 -10.17 2.86
C LEU A 41 -1.57 -9.66 1.85
N VAL A 42 -1.88 -10.46 0.84
CA VAL A 42 -3.14 -10.29 0.10
C VAL A 42 -4.20 -11.16 0.74
N HIS A 43 -5.33 -10.55 1.09
CA HIS A 43 -6.50 -11.24 1.60
C HIS A 43 -7.73 -10.71 0.87
N GLU A 44 -8.44 -11.62 0.22
CA GLU A 44 -9.64 -11.28 -0.57
C GLU A 44 -9.31 -10.25 -1.66
N ASP A 45 -9.85 -9.06 -1.54
CA ASP A 45 -9.75 -7.92 -2.46
C ASP A 45 -8.81 -6.82 -1.91
N SER A 46 -7.97 -7.18 -0.94
CA SER A 46 -7.19 -6.24 -0.14
C SER A 46 -5.71 -6.64 -0.07
N VAL A 47 -4.84 -5.63 -0.10
CA VAL A 47 -3.39 -5.73 0.13
C VAL A 47 -3.11 -5.10 1.50
N VAL A 48 -2.88 -5.93 2.51
CA VAL A 48 -2.54 -5.49 3.87
C VAL A 48 -1.03 -5.47 4.02
N VAL A 49 -0.47 -4.33 4.42
CA VAL A 49 0.98 -4.12 4.56
C VAL A 49 1.33 -3.97 6.03
N ALA A 50 2.38 -4.67 6.46
CA ALA A 50 2.98 -4.51 7.78
C ALA A 50 4.09 -3.45 7.73
N SER A 51 4.09 -2.57 8.72
CA SER A 51 5.02 -1.45 8.89
C SER A 51 5.93 -1.71 10.09
N ASP A 52 7.22 -1.34 9.98
CA ASP A 52 8.15 -1.51 11.11
C ASP A 52 7.89 -0.46 12.21
N LEU A 53 7.12 0.60 11.91
CA LEU A 53 6.75 1.66 12.85
C LEU A 53 5.29 1.51 13.32
N GLU A 54 5.06 1.64 14.63
CA GLU A 54 3.72 1.70 15.23
C GLU A 54 3.34 3.16 15.50
N ASP A 55 2.07 3.51 15.23
CA ASP A 55 1.48 4.82 15.51
C ASP A 55 2.25 5.96 14.83
N GLN A 56 2.70 5.71 13.60
CA GLN A 56 3.43 6.66 12.74
C GLN A 56 2.72 6.88 11.40
N LEU A 57 3.21 7.85 10.63
CA LEU A 57 2.77 8.05 9.26
C LEU A 57 3.58 7.18 8.29
N ALA A 58 2.90 6.68 7.25
CA ALA A 58 3.52 6.06 6.10
C ALA A 58 3.18 6.85 4.83
N LYS A 59 4.21 7.20 4.05
CA LYS A 59 4.03 7.75 2.69
C LYS A 59 3.96 6.60 1.71
N VAL A 60 2.81 6.41 1.10
CA VAL A 60 2.54 5.28 0.21
C VAL A 60 2.32 5.82 -1.20
N ARG A 61 3.14 5.36 -2.15
CA ARG A 61 2.89 5.54 -3.59
C ARG A 61 2.30 4.27 -4.16
N VAL A 62 1.21 4.39 -4.90
CA VAL A 62 0.65 3.28 -5.69
C VAL A 62 0.94 3.55 -7.15
N GLU A 63 1.54 2.57 -7.83
CA GLU A 63 1.95 2.65 -9.24
C GLU A 63 1.16 1.63 -10.06
N ILE A 64 0.56 2.08 -11.16
CA ILE A 64 -0.22 1.24 -12.07
C ILE A 64 0.58 1.06 -13.35
N TRP A 65 0.91 -0.18 -13.69
CA TRP A 65 1.76 -0.53 -14.83
C TRP A 65 0.99 -1.29 -15.91
N ASP A 66 1.37 -1.10 -17.17
CA ASP A 66 0.82 -1.87 -18.31
C ASP A 66 1.31 -3.33 -18.35
N SER A 67 2.37 -3.63 -17.60
CA SER A 67 3.05 -4.91 -17.51
C SER A 67 4.00 -4.89 -16.31
N ALA A 68 4.33 -6.07 -15.78
CA ALA A 68 5.14 -6.16 -14.57
C ALA A 68 6.54 -5.53 -14.77
N PRO A 69 6.94 -4.50 -13.99
CA PRO A 69 8.19 -3.78 -14.23
C PRO A 69 9.42 -4.67 -14.00
N ASP A 70 10.46 -4.50 -14.81
CA ASP A 70 11.71 -5.28 -14.70
C ASP A 70 12.73 -4.65 -13.71
N GLY A 71 12.49 -3.43 -13.24
CA GLY A 71 13.44 -2.64 -12.42
C GLY A 71 12.98 -2.39 -10.98
N SER A 72 13.94 -2.00 -10.13
CA SER A 72 13.66 -1.49 -8.78
C SER A 72 13.01 -0.10 -8.83
N VAL A 73 12.26 0.24 -7.79
CA VAL A 73 11.52 1.51 -7.67
C VAL A 73 12.41 2.74 -7.42
N GLY A 74 13.71 2.51 -7.20
CA GLY A 74 14.72 3.53 -6.97
C GLY A 74 15.77 3.05 -5.96
N ASP A 75 16.77 3.89 -5.71
CA ASP A 75 17.82 3.57 -4.74
C ASP A 75 17.24 3.48 -3.31
N GLY A 76 17.63 2.43 -2.59
CA GLY A 76 17.26 2.21 -1.19
C GLY A 76 15.90 1.53 -0.96
N PHE A 77 15.11 1.28 -2.01
CA PHE A 77 13.89 0.46 -1.88
C PHE A 77 14.23 -1.03 -1.94
N ARG A 78 13.70 -1.79 -0.98
CA ARG A 78 13.76 -3.26 -0.95
C ARG A 78 12.38 -3.85 -1.21
N ALA A 79 12.31 -4.89 -2.03
CA ALA A 79 11.07 -5.65 -2.17
C ALA A 79 10.74 -6.32 -0.82
N ILE A 80 9.48 -6.25 -0.42
CA ILE A 80 9.00 -6.91 0.79
C ILE A 80 8.04 -8.03 0.36
N GLY A 81 8.34 -9.27 0.74
CA GLY A 81 7.55 -10.45 0.36
C GLY A 81 7.68 -10.87 -1.11
N GLU A 82 6.86 -11.86 -1.50
CA GLU A 82 6.80 -12.37 -2.88
C GLU A 82 5.71 -11.64 -3.68
N VAL A 83 5.78 -11.74 -5.02
CA VAL A 83 4.72 -11.23 -5.90
C VAL A 83 3.47 -12.08 -5.74
N VAL A 84 2.34 -11.45 -5.44
CA VAL A 84 1.04 -12.13 -5.23
C VAL A 84 -0.03 -11.52 -6.11
N SER A 85 -1.15 -12.23 -6.31
CA SER A 85 -2.29 -11.73 -7.07
C SER A 85 -3.39 -11.27 -6.12
N VAL A 86 -4.01 -10.12 -6.41
CA VAL A 86 -5.23 -9.59 -5.78
C VAL A 86 -6.26 -9.30 -6.86
N SER A 87 -7.55 -9.39 -6.55
CA SER A 87 -8.62 -8.97 -7.46
C SER A 87 -9.26 -7.68 -6.96
N PHE A 88 -9.28 -6.65 -7.80
CA PHE A 88 -10.05 -5.42 -7.58
C PHE A 88 -11.23 -5.43 -8.56
N GLU A 89 -12.33 -6.06 -8.15
CA GLU A 89 -13.53 -6.30 -8.97
C GLU A 89 -14.37 -5.03 -9.18
N SER A 90 -14.36 -4.08 -8.24
CA SER A 90 -15.06 -2.81 -8.43
C SER A 90 -14.28 -1.83 -9.32
N GLY A 91 -12.96 -2.05 -9.43
CA GLY A 91 -12.04 -1.15 -10.12
C GLY A 91 -11.81 0.17 -9.38
N ARG A 92 -12.32 0.34 -8.15
CA ARG A 92 -12.09 1.53 -7.32
C ARG A 92 -11.26 1.12 -6.12
N ILE A 93 -10.05 1.65 -5.99
CA ILE A 93 -9.14 1.30 -4.90
C ILE A 93 -8.89 2.49 -3.99
N GLN A 94 -8.63 2.20 -2.72
CA GLN A 94 -8.36 3.24 -1.72
C GLN A 94 -7.37 2.75 -0.67
N LEU A 95 -6.48 3.64 -0.24
CA LEU A 95 -5.63 3.39 0.92
C LEU A 95 -6.41 3.70 2.19
N VAL A 96 -6.31 2.82 3.19
CA VAL A 96 -7.00 2.97 4.47
C VAL A 96 -6.09 2.58 5.64
N ASN A 97 -6.31 3.21 6.80
CA ASN A 97 -5.74 2.75 8.07
C ASN A 97 -6.52 1.55 8.62
N LEU A 98 -6.08 1.04 9.78
CA LEU A 98 -6.71 -0.08 10.48
C LEU A 98 -8.21 0.17 10.77
N MET A 99 -8.58 1.42 11.04
CA MET A 99 -9.95 1.85 11.32
C MET A 99 -10.80 2.05 10.06
N ARG A 100 -10.28 1.70 8.87
CA ARG A 100 -10.89 1.92 7.55
C ARG A 100 -11.14 3.39 7.20
N GLU A 101 -10.41 4.30 7.83
CA GLU A 101 -10.43 5.71 7.47
C GLU A 101 -9.63 5.90 6.19
N PRO A 102 -10.21 6.54 5.15
CA PRO A 102 -9.52 6.82 3.91
C PRO A 102 -8.28 7.70 4.08
N ALA A 103 -7.19 7.26 3.48
CA ALA A 103 -5.99 8.05 3.29
C ALA A 103 -5.93 8.55 1.83
N GLY A 104 -6.32 9.81 1.64
CA GLY A 104 -6.40 10.43 0.33
C GLY A 104 -7.67 10.07 -0.45
N ASP A 105 -7.66 10.41 -1.74
CA ASP A 105 -8.80 10.22 -2.63
C ASP A 105 -8.88 8.76 -3.13
N GLU A 106 -10.09 8.33 -3.46
CA GLU A 106 -10.32 7.07 -4.16
C GLU A 106 -9.72 7.12 -5.57
N TYR A 107 -9.12 6.02 -6.02
CA TYR A 107 -8.53 5.90 -7.35
C TYR A 107 -9.30 4.91 -8.22
N ALA A 108 -9.66 5.33 -9.44
CA ALA A 108 -10.33 4.48 -10.42
C ALA A 108 -9.32 3.79 -11.35
N LEU A 109 -9.22 2.48 -11.27
CA LEU A 109 -8.43 1.64 -12.16
C LEU A 109 -8.98 1.67 -13.60
N THR A 110 -8.08 1.47 -14.56
CA THR A 110 -8.42 1.40 -15.99
C THR A 110 -9.27 0.18 -16.35
N SER A 111 -9.19 -0.89 -15.56
CA SER A 111 -9.98 -2.10 -15.71
C SER A 111 -10.17 -2.80 -14.36
N PRO A 112 -11.33 -3.37 -14.06
CA PRO A 112 -11.45 -4.33 -12.98
C PRO A 112 -10.67 -5.62 -13.25
N GLY A 113 -10.38 -6.37 -12.20
CA GLY A 113 -9.92 -7.76 -12.30
C GLY A 113 -8.64 -8.05 -11.52
N PRO A 114 -7.93 -9.14 -11.86
CA PRO A 114 -6.75 -9.53 -11.13
C PRO A 114 -5.57 -8.61 -11.46
N TYR A 115 -4.82 -8.26 -10.43
CA TYR A 115 -3.56 -7.56 -10.49
C TYR A 115 -2.50 -8.35 -9.73
N ARG A 116 -1.31 -8.42 -10.32
CA ARG A 116 -0.08 -8.77 -9.60
C ARG A 116 0.38 -7.58 -8.78
N VAL A 117 0.63 -7.84 -7.51
CA VAL A 117 1.07 -6.87 -6.52
C VAL A 117 2.52 -7.13 -6.16
N ARG A 118 3.32 -6.07 -6.19
CA ARG A 118 4.64 -6.03 -5.55
C ARG A 118 4.69 -4.88 -4.58
N VAL A 119 5.19 -5.11 -3.37
CA VAL A 119 5.35 -4.06 -2.38
C VAL A 119 6.82 -3.83 -2.12
N TRP A 120 7.20 -2.57 -1.99
CA TRP A 120 8.56 -2.12 -1.73
C TRP A 120 8.58 -1.23 -0.50
N ALA A 121 9.53 -1.46 0.39
CA ALA A 121 9.81 -0.58 1.53
C ALA A 121 11.07 0.24 1.24
N GLY A 122 10.96 1.55 1.35
CA GLY A 122 12.07 2.50 1.22
C GLY A 122 12.74 2.81 2.56
N PRO A 123 13.81 3.63 2.54
CA PRO A 123 14.40 4.11 3.78
C PRO A 123 13.41 5.01 4.54
N GLN A 124 13.46 4.94 5.87
CA GLN A 124 12.72 5.85 6.75
C GLN A 124 13.12 7.31 6.47
N GLY A 125 12.16 8.21 6.61
CA GLY A 125 12.36 9.65 6.54
C GLY A 125 12.05 10.31 7.87
N GLU A 126 12.47 11.56 8.00
CA GLU A 126 12.13 12.42 9.13
C GLU A 126 11.31 13.62 8.63
N ASP A 127 10.24 13.95 9.35
CA ASP A 127 9.52 15.20 9.16
C ASP A 127 10.12 16.29 10.06
N ALA A 128 10.94 17.15 9.48
CA ALA A 128 11.60 18.23 10.22
C ALA A 128 10.62 19.26 10.83
N GLN A 129 9.35 19.26 10.41
CA GLN A 129 8.31 20.12 10.98
C GLN A 129 7.63 19.50 12.21
N GLU A 130 7.84 18.21 12.46
CA GLU A 130 7.27 17.53 13.62
C GLU A 130 8.05 17.88 14.91
N GLU A 131 7.33 18.53 15.82
CA GLU A 131 7.87 19.01 17.10
C GLU A 131 8.09 17.85 18.08
N LEU A 132 7.22 16.83 18.04
CA LEU A 132 7.30 15.66 18.89
C LEU A 132 8.24 14.63 18.28
N GLU A 133 9.42 14.45 18.87
CA GLU A 133 10.41 13.46 18.41
C GLU A 133 9.83 12.05 18.22
N ALA A 134 8.85 11.69 19.05
CA ALA A 134 8.16 10.41 18.98
C ALA A 134 7.41 10.19 17.65
N TYR A 135 7.00 11.24 16.94
CA TYR A 135 6.23 11.17 15.69
C TYR A 135 6.99 11.63 14.45
N ARG A 136 8.29 11.91 14.61
CA ARG A 136 9.11 12.53 13.56
C ARG A 136 9.40 11.57 12.41
N LEU A 137 9.42 10.26 12.67
CA LEU A 137 9.79 9.26 11.69
C LEU A 137 8.59 8.87 10.82
N PHE A 138 8.83 8.62 9.55
CA PHE A 138 7.83 8.03 8.66
C PHE A 138 8.46 7.00 7.72
N GLU A 139 7.68 6.02 7.34
CA GLU A 139 8.08 5.02 6.35
C GLU A 139 7.65 5.40 4.93
N ARG A 140 8.31 4.80 3.95
CA ARG A 140 7.98 4.97 2.54
C ARG A 140 7.66 3.61 1.95
N PHE A 141 6.51 3.49 1.32
CA PHE A 141 6.12 2.28 0.61
C PHE A 141 5.77 2.57 -0.83
N VAL A 142 6.05 1.62 -1.71
CA VAL A 142 5.51 1.61 -3.07
C VAL A 142 4.77 0.30 -3.31
N ILE A 143 3.51 0.41 -3.72
CA ILE A 143 2.68 -0.72 -4.15
C ILE A 143 2.56 -0.66 -5.67
N GLN A 144 3.12 -1.64 -6.36
CA GLN A 144 3.04 -1.75 -7.81
C GLN A 144 1.94 -2.74 -8.19
N LEU A 145 1.03 -2.30 -9.05
CA LEU A 145 -0.03 -3.07 -9.64
C LEU A 145 0.29 -3.29 -11.13
N SER A 146 0.19 -4.53 -11.59
CA SER A 146 0.31 -4.88 -13.01
C SER A 146 -0.66 -6.01 -13.36
N PRO A 147 -1.15 -6.11 -14.60
CA PRO A 147 -1.97 -7.24 -15.05
C PRO A 147 -1.28 -8.61 -14.87
#